data_AF-A0A6J7GWR2-F1
#
_entry.id   AF-A0A6J7GWR2-F1
#
_cell.length_a   1.000
_cell.length_b   1.000
_cell.length_c   1.000
_cell.angle_alpha   90.00
_cell.angle_beta   90.00
_cell.angle_gamma   90.00
#
_symmetry.space_group_name_H-M   'P 1'
#
loop_
_entity.id
_entity.type
_entity.pdbx_description
1 polymer ?
#
loop_
_entity_poly.entity_id
_entity_poly.type
_entity_poly.pdbx_seq_one_letter_code
_entity_poly.pdbx_strand_id
1 'polypeptide(L)'
;MVDARTSRVQAVLAAISNSDEQVEFKATGKTIIFPGYQRAYVEGADDPSSELEDKERILPELVEGEEVTVNGLTPSGHTTQPPARFTEASLVKELEEKGIGRPSTYASVIETLLRRDYATKKGSALVPTWTAFAKTQLLEQHFPHLVDYEFTATMEEALDSIARGEGESEKWLHSFWFGDGGPGLRDLIDEDHLAGIDPAIVNAIEIGSDAKGRAIIVRVWNNGASVMCEEERAPIPVDLAPDELTIEKAEELIALGAGGPRELGVDPETGLVIFAMSGRFGPFVQLGEMAEKSKKKPKRGSLLAGMTIDSITLAEALKILSLPRTVGVDSHGTEIVALNGRYGPYLQKGTDSRTLDSEGELFTITVAGAEAIFAVPKRKGRAGGKWAKKKPGAKTTERGGKKRSRSGAPALGTARVVAKGTSKKARAAREASVKANLDPTRRSSRSGDNP
;
A
#
# COMPACT_ATOMS: atom_id res chain seq x y z
N MET A 1 -34.45 7.46 -4.75
CA MET A 1 -34.41 6.98 -6.16
C MET A 1 -34.89 5.55 -6.19
N VAL A 2 -35.34 5.05 -7.34
CA VAL A 2 -35.78 3.66 -7.49
C VAL A 2 -34.59 2.72 -7.68
N ASP A 3 -34.73 1.46 -7.27
CA ASP A 3 -33.67 0.45 -7.38
C ASP A 3 -33.32 0.13 -8.84
N ALA A 4 -32.05 -0.21 -9.06
CA ALA A 4 -31.60 -0.77 -10.32
C ALA A 4 -32.08 -2.22 -10.46
N ARG A 5 -32.50 -2.62 -11.67
CA ARG A 5 -32.86 -3.99 -12.03
C ARG A 5 -31.87 -4.54 -13.03
N THR A 6 -31.28 -5.68 -12.71
CA THR A 6 -30.28 -6.34 -13.55
C THR A 6 -30.64 -7.79 -13.82
N SER A 7 -30.34 -8.30 -15.02
CA SER A 7 -30.33 -9.71 -15.36
C SER A 7 -28.90 -10.26 -15.27
N ARG A 8 -28.74 -11.46 -14.74
CA ARG A 8 -27.47 -12.20 -14.76
C ARG A 8 -27.72 -13.55 -15.42
N VAL A 9 -26.91 -13.88 -16.42
CA VAL A 9 -26.98 -15.13 -17.18
C VAL A 9 -25.65 -15.86 -17.02
N GLN A 10 -25.71 -17.18 -16.87
CA GLN A 10 -24.53 -18.03 -16.82
C GLN A 10 -24.68 -19.13 -17.86
N ALA A 11 -23.66 -19.28 -18.72
CA ALA A 11 -23.58 -20.36 -19.70
C ALA A 11 -22.46 -21.32 -19.29
N VAL A 12 -22.75 -22.62 -19.36
CA VAL A 12 -21.79 -23.69 -19.15
C VAL A 12 -21.64 -24.46 -20.46
N LEU A 13 -20.41 -24.55 -20.96
CA LEU A 13 -20.08 -25.20 -22.22
C LEU A 13 -19.26 -26.46 -21.89
N ALA A 14 -19.77 -27.62 -22.26
CA ALA A 14 -19.03 -28.87 -22.14
C ALA A 14 -18.26 -29.12 -23.44
N ALA A 15 -17.01 -29.56 -23.29
CA ALA A 15 -16.20 -30.03 -24.41
C ALA A 15 -15.48 -31.30 -24.02
N ILE A 16 -15.08 -32.08 -25.03
CA ILE A 16 -14.20 -33.23 -24.86
C ILE A 16 -12.85 -32.81 -25.43
N SER A 17 -11.79 -32.96 -24.64
CA SER A 17 -10.43 -32.67 -25.09
C SER A 17 -9.94 -33.73 -26.09
N ASN A 18 -8.83 -33.46 -26.77
CA ASN A 18 -8.17 -34.45 -27.63
C ASN A 18 -7.60 -35.66 -26.85
N SER A 19 -7.61 -35.61 -25.52
CA SER A 19 -7.22 -36.70 -24.62
C SER A 19 -8.43 -37.41 -23.99
N ASP A 20 -9.63 -37.24 -24.57
CA ASP A 20 -10.90 -37.80 -24.08
C ASP A 20 -11.31 -37.32 -22.67
N GLU A 21 -10.81 -36.17 -22.22
CA GLU A 21 -11.20 -35.58 -20.95
C GLU A 21 -12.43 -34.69 -21.13
N GLN A 22 -13.43 -34.85 -20.25
CA GLN A 22 -14.56 -33.94 -20.18
C GLN A 22 -14.15 -32.65 -19.47
N VAL A 23 -14.28 -31.52 -20.14
CA VAL A 23 -13.96 -30.19 -19.61
C VAL A 23 -15.16 -29.27 -19.67
N GLU A 24 -15.25 -28.35 -18.71
CA GLU A 24 -16.30 -27.33 -18.64
C GLU A 24 -15.70 -25.92 -18.76
N PHE A 25 -16.30 -25.10 -19.62
CA PHE A 25 -16.06 -23.66 -19.67
C PHE A 25 -17.28 -22.92 -19.11
N LYS A 26 -17.03 -21.85 -18.35
CA LYS A 26 -18.09 -21.04 -17.75
C LYS A 26 -17.98 -19.61 -18.24
N ALA A 27 -19.08 -19.07 -18.74
CA ALA A 27 -19.23 -17.67 -19.09
C ALA A 27 -20.35 -17.07 -18.25
N THR A 28 -20.11 -15.89 -17.67
CA THR A 28 -21.13 -15.14 -16.90
C THR A 28 -21.33 -13.78 -17.54
N GLY A 29 -22.60 -13.45 -17.81
CA GLY A 29 -23.04 -12.17 -18.32
C GLY A 29 -23.92 -11.42 -17.33
N LYS A 30 -23.92 -10.09 -17.44
CA LYS A 30 -24.74 -9.19 -16.65
C LYS A 30 -25.26 -8.08 -17.56
N THR A 31 -26.57 -7.80 -17.48
CA THR A 31 -27.25 -6.75 -18.23
C THR A 31 -28.14 -5.95 -17.28
N ILE A 32 -28.15 -4.64 -17.41
CA ILE A 32 -28.93 -3.67 -16.67
C ILE A 32 -30.23 -3.45 -17.44
N ILE A 33 -31.31 -4.05 -16.95
CA ILE A 33 -32.65 -3.87 -17.52
C ILE A 33 -33.16 -2.45 -17.22
N PHE A 34 -32.83 -1.95 -16.03
CA PHE A 34 -33.25 -0.64 -15.58
C PHE A 34 -32.22 -0.05 -14.61
N PRO A 35 -31.59 1.09 -14.91
CA PRO A 35 -30.48 1.62 -14.10
C PRO A 35 -30.90 2.25 -12.76
N GLY A 36 -32.14 2.71 -12.59
CA GLY A 36 -32.61 3.28 -11.32
C GLY A 36 -31.71 4.41 -10.79
N TYR A 37 -31.30 4.32 -9.52
CA TYR A 37 -30.38 5.26 -8.87
C TYR A 37 -29.02 5.38 -9.58
N GLN A 38 -28.61 4.34 -10.32
CA GLN A 38 -27.32 4.33 -11.02
C GLN A 38 -27.24 5.40 -12.12
N ARG A 39 -28.38 5.93 -12.59
CA ARG A 39 -28.40 7.07 -13.53
C ARG A 39 -27.82 8.34 -12.95
N ALA A 40 -27.87 8.50 -11.62
CA ALA A 40 -27.42 9.70 -10.94
C ALA A 40 -26.14 9.48 -10.14
N TYR A 41 -25.83 8.25 -9.75
CA TYR A 41 -24.66 7.94 -8.93
C TYR A 41 -24.13 6.53 -9.18
N VAL A 42 -22.83 6.41 -9.41
CA VAL A 42 -22.10 5.14 -9.43
C VAL A 42 -20.93 5.29 -8.47
N GLU A 43 -20.87 4.43 -7.46
CA GLU A 43 -19.82 4.50 -6.44
C GLU A 43 -18.44 4.30 -7.06
N GLY A 44 -17.52 5.24 -6.80
CA GLY A 44 -16.16 5.24 -7.32
C GLY A 44 -15.93 5.96 -8.66
N ALA A 45 -16.93 6.65 -9.22
CA ALA A 45 -16.80 7.38 -10.48
C ALA A 45 -17.47 8.77 -10.44
N ASP A 46 -16.80 9.78 -11.01
CA ASP A 46 -17.33 11.14 -11.16
C ASP A 46 -18.23 11.29 -12.42
N ASP A 47 -18.13 10.37 -13.39
CA ASP A 47 -19.05 10.27 -14.55
C ASP A 47 -19.79 8.92 -14.52
N PRO A 48 -21.05 8.87 -14.04
CA PRO A 48 -21.83 7.65 -13.94
C PRO A 48 -22.10 6.96 -15.27
N SER A 49 -22.10 7.70 -16.39
CA SER A 49 -22.61 7.21 -17.68
C SER A 49 -21.64 6.28 -18.42
N SER A 50 -20.35 6.59 -18.43
CA SER A 50 -19.33 5.78 -19.12
C SER A 50 -19.04 4.45 -18.40
N GLU A 51 -19.09 4.42 -17.07
CA GLU A 51 -18.82 3.23 -16.26
C GLU A 51 -20.03 2.26 -16.18
N LEU A 52 -21.23 2.73 -16.50
CA LEU A 52 -22.43 1.89 -16.60
C LEU A 52 -22.33 0.91 -17.77
N GLU A 53 -21.83 1.36 -18.92
CA GLU A 53 -21.63 0.53 -20.11
C GLU A 53 -20.50 -0.49 -19.90
N ASP A 54 -19.41 -0.10 -19.25
CA ASP A 54 -18.28 -1.01 -18.95
C ASP A 54 -18.61 -2.12 -17.93
N LYS A 55 -19.72 -1.98 -17.18
CA LYS A 55 -20.19 -2.97 -16.20
C LYS A 55 -21.14 -4.01 -16.77
N GLU A 56 -21.59 -3.84 -18.03
CA GLU A 56 -22.38 -4.84 -18.73
C GLU A 56 -21.50 -5.83 -19.47
N ARG A 57 -21.81 -7.12 -19.31
CA ARG A 57 -21.19 -8.18 -20.09
C ARG A 57 -22.31 -8.97 -20.73
N ILE A 58 -22.66 -8.60 -21.96
CA ILE A 58 -23.77 -9.20 -22.68
C ILE A 58 -23.29 -10.53 -23.26
N LEU A 59 -24.02 -11.60 -22.95
CA LEU A 59 -23.84 -12.89 -23.61
C LEU A 59 -24.85 -13.00 -24.77
N PRO A 60 -24.50 -13.69 -25.86
CA PRO A 60 -25.45 -14.00 -26.91
C PRO A 60 -26.58 -14.88 -26.36
N GLU A 61 -27.73 -14.87 -27.04
CA GLU A 61 -28.78 -15.86 -26.79
C GLU A 61 -28.24 -17.25 -27.13
N LEU A 62 -28.40 -18.20 -26.21
CA LEU A 62 -27.93 -19.58 -26.32
C LEU A 62 -29.06 -20.53 -25.94
N VAL A 63 -29.16 -21.66 -26.64
CA VAL A 63 -30.13 -22.72 -26.35
C VAL A 63 -29.41 -23.94 -25.77
N GLU A 64 -30.07 -24.65 -24.86
CA GLU A 64 -29.53 -25.88 -24.30
C GLU A 64 -29.31 -26.94 -25.40
N GLY A 65 -28.12 -27.57 -25.41
CA GLY A 65 -27.75 -28.55 -26.43
C GLY A 65 -27.25 -27.97 -27.74
N GLU A 66 -27.26 -26.64 -27.90
CA GLU A 66 -26.69 -25.93 -29.06
C GLU A 66 -25.19 -26.22 -29.19
N GLU A 67 -24.73 -26.42 -30.43
CA GLU A 67 -23.32 -26.60 -30.73
C GLU A 67 -22.66 -25.24 -30.96
N VAL A 68 -21.52 -25.02 -30.31
CA VAL A 68 -20.75 -23.78 -30.42
C VAL A 68 -19.35 -24.06 -30.97
N THR A 69 -18.91 -23.22 -31.89
CA THR A 69 -17.58 -23.33 -32.49
C THR A 69 -16.55 -22.64 -31.61
N VAL A 70 -15.48 -23.35 -31.28
CA VAL A 70 -14.32 -22.76 -30.60
C VAL A 70 -13.54 -21.92 -31.61
N ASN A 71 -13.44 -20.61 -31.40
CA ASN A 71 -12.70 -19.71 -32.30
C ASN A 71 -11.20 -19.62 -31.95
N GLY A 72 -10.82 -19.97 -30.72
CA GLY A 72 -9.44 -19.95 -30.25
C GLY A 72 -9.35 -20.37 -28.78
N LEU A 73 -8.23 -20.99 -28.41
CA LEU A 73 -7.90 -21.38 -27.05
C LEU A 73 -6.60 -20.70 -26.65
N THR A 74 -6.63 -19.92 -25.57
CA THR A 74 -5.44 -19.25 -25.02
C THR A 74 -5.25 -19.72 -23.58
N PRO A 75 -4.19 -20.48 -23.27
CA PRO A 75 -3.84 -20.82 -21.91
C PRO A 75 -3.56 -19.54 -21.11
N SER A 76 -4.09 -19.46 -19.89
CA SER A 76 -3.91 -18.30 -19.02
C SER A 76 -3.44 -18.73 -17.64
N GLY A 77 -2.19 -18.40 -17.33
CA GLY A 77 -1.60 -18.60 -16.00
C GLY A 77 -1.99 -17.46 -15.06
N HIS A 78 -2.35 -17.80 -13.83
CA HIS A 78 -2.70 -16.84 -12.79
C HIS A 78 -1.89 -17.16 -11.53
N THR A 79 -1.54 -16.13 -10.76
CA THR A 79 -0.94 -16.27 -9.43
C THR A 79 -1.86 -15.60 -8.43
N THR A 80 -2.00 -16.20 -7.25
CA THR A 80 -2.76 -15.59 -6.16
C THR A 80 -2.11 -14.28 -5.74
N GLN A 81 -2.93 -13.25 -5.55
CA GLN A 81 -2.47 -11.97 -5.04
C GLN A 81 -2.64 -11.95 -3.52
N PRO A 82 -1.73 -11.30 -2.78
CA PRO A 82 -1.92 -11.09 -1.36
C PRO A 82 -3.11 -10.16 -1.10
N PRO A 83 -3.64 -10.13 0.14
CA PRO A 83 -4.62 -9.15 0.55
C PRO A 83 -4.14 -7.72 0.26
N ALA A 84 -5.04 -6.89 -0.25
CA ALA A 84 -4.70 -5.50 -0.54
C ALA A 84 -4.42 -4.72 0.75
N ARG A 85 -3.41 -3.86 0.74
CA ARG A 85 -3.17 -2.91 1.83
C ARG A 85 -4.35 -1.94 1.96
N PHE A 86 -4.53 -1.40 3.15
CA PHE A 86 -5.53 -0.36 3.37
C PHE A 86 -5.18 0.93 2.62
N THR A 87 -6.18 1.50 1.96
CA THR A 87 -6.26 2.93 1.66
C THR A 87 -6.89 3.68 2.84
N GLU A 88 -6.86 5.01 2.83
CA GLU A 88 -7.58 5.80 3.85
C GLU A 88 -9.06 5.41 3.93
N ALA A 89 -9.75 5.32 2.78
CA ALA A 89 -11.17 5.00 2.75
C ALA A 89 -11.46 3.59 3.31
N SER A 90 -10.68 2.59 2.91
CA SER A 90 -10.87 1.23 3.43
C SER A 90 -10.47 1.10 4.91
N LEU A 91 -9.51 1.90 5.40
CA LEU A 91 -9.17 1.92 6.82
C LEU A 91 -10.29 2.57 7.64
N VAL A 92 -10.86 3.69 7.17
CA VAL A 92 -12.03 4.31 7.81
C VAL A 92 -13.18 3.33 7.87
N LYS A 93 -13.46 2.64 6.76
CA LYS A 93 -14.50 1.61 6.71
C LYS A 93 -14.26 0.49 7.73
N GLU A 94 -13.03 -0.01 7.84
CA GLU A 94 -12.67 -1.05 8.81
C GLU A 94 -12.82 -0.56 10.26
N LEU A 95 -12.39 0.68 10.56
CA LEU A 95 -12.55 1.30 11.86
C LEU A 95 -14.03 1.47 12.25
N GLU A 96 -14.85 1.93 11.31
CA GLU A 96 -16.31 2.04 11.47
C GLU A 96 -16.96 0.69 11.74
N GLU A 97 -16.63 -0.34 10.93
CA GLU A 97 -17.15 -1.70 11.10
C GLU A 97 -16.76 -2.32 12.45
N LYS A 98 -15.58 -1.98 12.99
CA LYS A 98 -15.13 -2.40 14.32
C LYS A 98 -15.64 -1.53 15.46
N GLY A 99 -16.35 -0.43 15.19
CA GLY A 99 -16.81 0.51 16.22
C GLY A 99 -15.67 1.35 16.85
N ILE A 100 -14.50 1.39 16.22
CA ILE A 100 -13.32 2.12 16.69
C ILE A 100 -13.30 3.50 16.04
N GLY A 101 -13.25 4.56 16.86
CA GLY A 101 -13.31 5.94 16.39
C GLY A 101 -14.71 6.39 15.95
N ARG A 102 -14.80 7.66 15.55
CA ARG A 102 -16.05 8.37 15.22
C ARG A 102 -15.83 9.26 13.99
N PRO A 103 -16.89 9.77 13.33
CA PRO A 103 -16.74 10.67 12.19
C PRO A 103 -15.82 11.88 12.44
N SER A 104 -15.71 12.33 13.69
CA SER A 104 -14.81 13.40 14.12
C SER A 104 -13.34 13.00 14.27
N THR A 105 -13.02 11.70 14.36
CA THR A 105 -11.68 11.20 14.67
C THR A 105 -10.99 10.45 13.52
N TYR A 106 -11.73 9.94 12.53
CA TYR A 106 -11.14 9.17 11.43
C TYR A 106 -9.99 9.90 10.71
N ALA A 107 -10.20 11.16 10.33
CA ALA A 107 -9.19 11.94 9.62
C ALA A 107 -7.97 12.23 10.51
N SER A 108 -8.18 12.57 11.78
CA SER A 108 -7.11 12.95 12.70
C SER A 108 -6.26 11.75 13.16
N VAL A 109 -6.87 10.56 13.24
CA VAL A 109 -6.17 9.29 13.47
C VAL A 109 -5.21 9.01 12.32
N ILE A 110 -5.70 9.03 11.08
CA ILE A 110 -4.88 8.79 9.89
C ILE A 110 -3.76 9.83 9.77
N GLU A 111 -4.08 11.12 9.97
CA GLU A 111 -3.08 12.19 9.98
C GLU A 111 -2.01 11.94 11.03
N THR A 112 -2.39 11.48 12.22
CA THR A 112 -1.45 11.20 13.31
C THR A 112 -0.55 10.01 13.00
N LEU A 113 -1.09 8.94 12.41
CA LEU A 113 -0.30 7.79 11.96
C LEU A 113 0.77 8.20 10.93
N LEU A 114 0.42 9.07 9.98
CA LEU A 114 1.34 9.56 8.96
C LEU A 114 2.36 10.55 9.55
N ARG A 115 1.89 11.51 10.37
CA ARG A 115 2.73 12.55 10.97
C ARG A 115 3.76 11.99 11.94
N ARG A 116 3.43 10.91 12.66
CA ARG A 116 4.33 10.22 13.60
C ARG A 116 5.13 9.09 12.95
N ASP A 117 5.07 8.96 11.62
CA ASP A 117 5.83 7.97 10.85
C ASP A 117 5.54 6.51 11.26
N TYR A 118 4.29 6.22 11.67
CA TYR A 118 3.81 4.85 11.87
C TYR A 118 3.32 4.23 10.56
N ALA A 119 2.85 5.07 9.63
CA ALA A 119 2.52 4.65 8.28
C ALA A 119 3.06 5.66 7.27
N THR A 120 3.33 5.18 6.07
CA THR A 120 3.68 6.01 4.91
C THR A 120 2.72 5.73 3.76
N LYS A 121 2.57 6.69 2.85
CA LYS A 121 1.77 6.51 1.64
C LYS A 121 2.64 6.01 0.49
N LYS A 122 2.29 4.86 -0.08
CA LYS A 122 2.82 4.37 -1.37
C LYS A 122 1.68 4.36 -2.39
N GLY A 123 1.57 5.44 -3.15
CA GLY A 123 0.35 5.72 -3.92
C GLY A 123 -0.82 6.02 -2.99
N SER A 124 -1.93 5.30 -3.14
CA SER A 124 -3.10 5.40 -2.25
C SER A 124 -3.04 4.47 -1.04
N ALA A 125 -2.10 3.52 -1.03
CA ALA A 125 -1.97 2.53 0.04
C ALA A 125 -1.18 3.10 1.23
N LEU A 126 -1.65 2.75 2.44
CA LEU A 126 -0.96 2.96 3.70
C LEU A 126 -0.05 1.76 3.95
N VAL A 127 1.23 2.03 4.16
CA VAL A 127 2.27 1.03 4.42
C VAL A 127 2.82 1.26 5.82
N PRO A 128 2.75 0.28 6.74
CA PRO A 128 3.33 0.42 8.07
C PRO A 128 4.84 0.57 8.00
N THR A 129 5.42 1.33 8.91
CA THR A 129 6.88 1.44 9.06
C THR A 129 7.39 0.40 10.05
N TRP A 130 8.69 0.12 10.03
CA TRP A 130 9.32 -0.72 11.04
C TRP A 130 9.15 -0.19 12.47
N THR A 131 9.06 1.13 12.63
CA THR A 131 8.73 1.76 13.92
C THR A 131 7.32 1.38 14.37
N ALA A 132 6.34 1.31 13.47
CA ALA A 132 5.02 0.80 13.82
C ALA A 132 5.07 -0.65 14.27
N PHE A 133 5.80 -1.53 13.57
CA PHE A 133 5.96 -2.92 14.03
C PHE A 133 6.52 -3.03 15.44
N ALA A 134 7.61 -2.31 15.75
CA ALA A 134 8.21 -2.34 17.09
C ALA A 134 7.25 -1.80 18.18
N LYS A 135 6.48 -0.76 17.87
CA LYS A 135 5.48 -0.22 18.82
C LYS A 135 4.27 -1.13 18.98
N THR A 136 3.76 -1.70 17.89
CA THR A 136 2.67 -2.67 17.95
C THR A 136 3.11 -3.90 18.73
N GLN A 137 4.31 -4.43 18.48
CA GLN A 137 4.85 -5.58 19.20
C GLN A 137 5.01 -5.30 20.70
N LEU A 138 5.54 -4.12 21.08
CA LEU A 138 5.58 -3.68 22.48
C LEU A 138 4.19 -3.73 23.13
N LEU A 139 3.20 -3.14 22.45
CA LEU A 139 1.86 -3.04 22.99
C LEU A 139 1.15 -4.40 23.04
N GLU A 140 1.30 -5.25 22.03
CA GLU A 140 0.71 -6.59 22.01
C GLU A 140 1.33 -7.51 23.09
N GLN A 141 2.64 -7.39 23.35
CA GLN A 141 3.32 -8.25 24.33
C GLN A 141 3.12 -7.80 25.77
N HIS A 142 3.14 -6.49 26.03
CA HIS A 142 3.12 -5.94 27.40
C HIS A 142 1.78 -5.31 27.77
N PHE A 143 0.97 -4.90 26.79
CA PHE A 143 -0.29 -4.19 26.99
C PHE A 143 -1.44 -4.73 26.12
N PRO A 144 -1.63 -6.05 25.98
CA PRO A 144 -2.53 -6.64 24.98
C PRO A 144 -3.97 -6.11 25.09
N HIS A 145 -4.46 -5.87 26.31
CA HIS A 145 -5.80 -5.35 26.53
C HIS A 145 -6.01 -3.92 25.97
N LEU A 146 -4.97 -3.08 25.97
CA LEU A 146 -5.07 -1.69 25.51
C LEU A 146 -5.11 -1.55 23.98
N VAL A 147 -4.66 -2.57 23.26
CA VAL A 147 -4.68 -2.60 21.78
C VAL A 147 -5.70 -3.57 21.21
N ASP A 148 -6.49 -4.21 22.08
CA ASP A 148 -7.59 -5.03 21.66
C ASP A 148 -8.70 -4.19 21.01
N TYR A 149 -9.28 -4.74 19.94
CA TYR A 149 -10.30 -4.05 19.15
C TYR A 149 -11.61 -3.91 19.93
N GLU A 150 -12.02 -4.94 20.67
CA GLU A 150 -13.27 -4.91 21.45
C GLU A 150 -13.16 -3.95 22.62
N PHE A 151 -12.01 -3.90 23.29
CA PHE A 151 -11.75 -2.92 24.35
C PHE A 151 -11.91 -1.49 23.86
N THR A 152 -11.28 -1.17 22.71
CA THR A 152 -11.34 0.18 22.13
C THR A 152 -12.77 0.55 21.74
N ALA A 153 -13.51 -0.36 21.12
CA ALA A 153 -14.91 -0.15 20.76
C ALA A 153 -15.80 0.06 21.99
N THR A 154 -15.58 -0.72 23.05
CA THR A 154 -16.32 -0.60 24.32
C THR A 154 -16.05 0.73 25.01
N MET A 155 -14.81 1.21 24.98
CA MET A 155 -14.44 2.54 25.49
C MET A 155 -15.19 3.64 24.73
N GLU A 156 -15.23 3.58 23.40
CA GLU A 156 -15.92 4.58 22.59
C GLU A 156 -17.44 4.60 22.86
N GLU A 157 -18.09 3.44 23.03
CA GLU A 157 -19.50 3.38 23.42
C GLU A 157 -19.73 3.91 24.84
N ALA A 158 -18.82 3.64 25.78
CA ALA A 158 -18.91 4.19 27.13
C ALA A 158 -18.84 5.73 27.12
N LEU A 159 -17.98 6.31 26.30
CA LEU A 159 -17.89 7.76 26.12
C LEU A 159 -19.17 8.34 25.49
N ASP A 160 -19.76 7.65 24.51
CA ASP A 160 -21.03 8.06 23.92
C ASP A 160 -22.18 7.98 24.93
N SER A 161 -22.23 6.95 25.77
CA SER A 161 -23.19 6.81 26.87
C SER A 161 -23.08 7.96 27.87
N ILE A 162 -21.85 8.33 28.27
CA ILE A 162 -21.60 9.51 29.12
C ILE A 162 -22.07 10.79 28.42
N ALA A 163 -21.80 10.95 27.13
CA ALA A 163 -22.23 12.13 26.37
C ALA A 163 -23.76 12.25 26.25
N ARG A 164 -24.49 11.12 26.26
CA ARG A 164 -25.96 11.07 26.33
C ARG A 164 -26.52 11.28 27.74
N GLY A 165 -25.68 11.31 28.77
CA GLY A 165 -26.09 11.39 30.17
C GLY A 165 -26.56 10.05 30.77
N GLU A 166 -26.24 8.94 30.12
CA GLU A 166 -26.59 7.58 30.54
C GLU A 166 -25.48 6.91 31.39
N GLY A 167 -24.26 7.46 31.35
CA GLY A 167 -23.08 6.93 32.05
C GLY A 167 -22.48 7.90 33.07
N GLU A 168 -21.83 7.35 34.10
CA GLU A 168 -21.11 8.11 35.13
C GLU A 168 -19.63 8.24 34.78
N SER A 169 -19.19 9.44 34.40
CA SER A 169 -17.82 9.70 33.94
C SER A 169 -16.75 9.45 35.01
N GLU A 170 -16.99 9.85 36.25
CA GLU A 170 -16.06 9.62 37.36
C GLU A 170 -15.89 8.12 37.64
N LYS A 171 -16.98 7.36 37.62
CA LYS A 171 -16.96 5.92 37.81
C LYS A 171 -16.20 5.22 36.69
N TRP A 172 -16.41 5.63 35.45
CA TRP A 172 -15.68 5.08 34.30
C TRP A 172 -14.18 5.38 34.39
N LEU A 173 -13.80 6.62 34.69
CA LEU A 173 -12.39 7.01 34.86
C LEU A 173 -11.72 6.25 36.01
N HIS A 174 -12.43 6.08 37.13
CA HIS A 174 -11.93 5.31 38.26
C HIS A 174 -11.69 3.84 37.87
N SER A 175 -12.64 3.22 37.16
CA SER A 175 -12.52 1.85 36.65
C SER A 175 -11.39 1.70 35.63
N PHE A 176 -11.25 2.62 34.68
CA PHE A 176 -10.18 2.59 33.69
C PHE A 176 -8.79 2.74 34.34
N TRP A 177 -8.67 3.64 35.31
CA TRP A 177 -7.38 3.95 35.93
C TRP A 177 -6.95 2.94 37.00
N PHE A 178 -7.86 2.58 37.92
CA PHE A 178 -7.58 1.69 39.05
C PHE A 178 -8.02 0.24 38.83
N GLY A 179 -8.79 -0.03 37.77
CA GLY A 179 -9.38 -1.33 37.50
C GLY A 179 -10.77 -1.52 38.13
N ASP A 180 -11.50 -2.52 37.64
CA ASP A 180 -12.76 -2.99 38.21
C ASP A 180 -12.83 -4.53 38.12
N GLY A 181 -12.14 -5.19 39.05
CA GLY A 181 -11.99 -6.66 39.06
C GLY A 181 -10.79 -7.21 38.26
N GLY A 182 -9.97 -6.33 37.68
CA GLY A 182 -8.70 -6.63 36.99
C GLY A 182 -7.73 -5.44 37.11
N PRO A 183 -6.48 -5.54 36.58
CA PRO A 183 -5.50 -4.45 36.67
C PRO A 183 -5.95 -3.22 35.87
N GLY A 184 -5.89 -2.05 36.49
CA GLY A 184 -6.14 -0.77 35.83
C GLY A 184 -4.91 -0.26 35.06
N LEU A 185 -5.07 0.84 34.31
CA LEU A 185 -3.94 1.46 33.60
C LEU A 185 -2.77 1.79 34.54
N ARG A 186 -3.07 2.22 35.78
CA ARG A 186 -2.05 2.57 36.78
C ARG A 186 -1.09 1.41 37.07
N ASP A 187 -1.62 0.20 37.21
CA ASP A 187 -0.83 -0.98 37.55
C ASP A 187 0.01 -1.44 36.36
N LEU A 188 -0.47 -1.20 35.14
CA LEU A 188 0.24 -1.55 33.90
C LEU A 188 1.43 -0.64 33.62
N ILE A 189 1.39 0.63 34.07
CA ILE A 189 2.45 1.61 33.84
C ILE A 189 3.39 1.79 35.04
N ASP A 190 3.28 0.92 36.04
CA ASP A 190 4.13 0.99 37.22
C ASP A 190 5.62 0.75 36.88
N GLU A 191 6.52 1.35 37.66
CA GLU A 191 7.96 1.33 37.37
C GLU A 191 8.51 -0.11 37.30
N ASP A 192 7.99 -1.01 38.15
CA ASP A 192 8.39 -2.42 38.17
C ASP A 192 8.01 -3.15 36.88
N HIS A 193 6.83 -2.86 36.32
CA HIS A 193 6.38 -3.45 35.05
C HIS A 193 7.24 -2.93 33.89
N LEU A 194 7.49 -1.62 33.85
CA LEU A 194 8.27 -0.98 32.80
C LEU A 194 9.75 -1.40 32.83
N ALA A 195 10.32 -1.62 34.02
CA ALA A 195 11.69 -2.10 34.18
C ALA A 195 11.91 -3.50 33.60
N GLY A 196 10.85 -4.31 33.49
CA GLY A 196 10.89 -5.64 32.88
C GLY A 196 10.93 -5.64 31.35
N ILE A 197 10.74 -4.49 30.70
CA ILE A 197 10.68 -4.39 29.24
C ILE A 197 12.08 -4.14 28.69
N ASP A 198 12.66 -5.13 28.01
CA ASP A 198 13.94 -4.96 27.32
C ASP A 198 13.74 -4.26 25.96
N PRO A 199 14.21 -3.01 25.78
CA PRO A 199 14.08 -2.30 24.52
C PRO A 199 14.85 -2.98 23.39
N ALA A 200 15.92 -3.74 23.67
CA ALA A 200 16.67 -4.44 22.65
C ALA A 200 15.86 -5.57 22.02
N ILE A 201 15.05 -6.27 22.82
CA ILE A 201 14.17 -7.35 22.37
C ILE A 201 12.98 -6.77 21.60
N VAL A 202 12.31 -5.77 22.16
CA VAL A 202 11.12 -5.14 21.53
C VAL A 202 11.43 -4.51 20.17
N ASN A 203 12.64 -3.98 20.00
CA ASN A 203 13.04 -3.37 18.73
C ASN A 203 13.66 -4.40 17.77
N ALA A 204 13.61 -5.70 18.06
CA ALA A 204 14.11 -6.77 17.21
C ALA A 204 12.95 -7.64 16.70
N ILE A 205 12.72 -7.59 15.38
CA ILE A 205 11.63 -8.30 14.71
C ILE A 205 12.25 -9.39 13.85
N GLU A 206 12.02 -10.66 14.19
CA GLU A 206 12.47 -11.78 13.36
C GLU A 206 11.59 -11.90 12.12
N ILE A 207 12.22 -11.92 10.94
CA ILE A 207 11.50 -12.04 9.65
C ILE A 207 11.66 -13.42 9.00
N GLY A 208 12.57 -14.25 9.53
CA GLY A 208 12.78 -15.64 9.13
C GLY A 208 14.24 -16.06 9.30
N SER A 209 14.64 -17.12 8.59
CA SER A 209 16.01 -17.64 8.64
C SER A 209 16.62 -17.76 7.24
N ASP A 210 17.93 -17.60 7.17
CA ASP A 210 18.72 -17.77 5.95
C ASP A 210 18.84 -19.25 5.55
N ALA A 211 19.45 -19.53 4.40
CA ALA A 211 19.66 -20.91 3.92
C ALA A 211 20.53 -21.78 4.86
N LYS A 212 21.25 -21.16 5.81
CA LYS A 212 22.10 -21.83 6.81
C LYS A 212 21.39 -21.99 8.16
N GLY A 213 20.13 -21.57 8.29
CA GLY A 213 19.35 -21.62 9.53
C GLY A 213 19.67 -20.50 10.53
N ARG A 214 20.34 -19.43 10.10
CA ARG A 214 20.63 -18.26 10.93
C ARG A 214 19.44 -17.30 10.91
N ALA A 215 19.04 -16.80 12.06
CA ALA A 215 17.92 -15.87 12.18
C ALA A 215 18.27 -14.52 11.53
N ILE A 216 17.36 -14.05 10.69
CA ILE A 216 17.40 -12.71 10.11
C ILE A 216 16.43 -11.84 10.90
N ILE A 217 16.99 -10.80 11.52
CA ILE A 217 16.25 -9.88 12.37
C ILE A 217 16.27 -8.48 11.78
N VAL A 218 15.16 -7.78 11.90
CA VAL A 218 15.07 -6.34 11.66
C VAL A 218 15.17 -5.64 13.00
N ARG A 219 16.23 -4.85 13.16
CA ARG A 219 16.43 -4.01 14.34
C ARG A 219 16.01 -2.57 14.06
N VAL A 220 15.12 -2.07 14.89
CA VAL A 220 14.59 -0.70 14.81
C VAL A 220 15.42 0.24 15.68
N TRP A 221 15.80 1.37 15.13
CA TRP A 221 16.59 2.41 15.78
C TRP A 221 15.81 3.73 15.77
N ASN A 222 16.29 4.73 16.53
CA ASN A 222 15.69 6.07 16.54
C ASN A 222 15.62 6.74 15.15
N ASN A 223 16.48 6.33 14.20
CA ASN A 223 16.65 6.99 12.90
C ASN A 223 16.51 6.05 11.69
N GLY A 224 15.82 4.93 11.84
CA GLY A 224 15.56 3.96 10.77
C GLY A 224 15.66 2.52 11.25
N ALA A 225 15.66 1.57 10.32
CA ALA A 225 15.81 0.15 10.63
C ALA A 225 17.04 -0.44 9.93
N SER A 226 17.56 -1.53 10.47
CA SER A 226 18.62 -2.31 9.85
C SER A 226 18.25 -3.77 9.88
N VAL A 227 18.56 -4.49 8.81
CA VAL A 227 18.49 -5.94 8.78
C VAL A 227 19.83 -6.51 9.27
N MET A 228 19.78 -7.57 10.05
CA MET A 228 20.94 -8.19 10.68
C MET A 228 20.87 -9.71 10.59
N CYS A 229 22.04 -10.33 10.43
CA CYS A 229 22.24 -11.76 10.56
C CYS A 229 23.55 -11.94 11.33
N GLU A 230 23.49 -12.49 12.54
CA GLU A 230 24.64 -12.57 13.46
C GLU A 230 25.28 -11.18 13.70
N GLU A 231 26.54 -10.98 13.33
CA GLU A 231 27.28 -9.72 13.48
C GLU A 231 27.13 -8.78 12.27
N GLU A 232 26.67 -9.30 11.12
CA GLU A 232 26.54 -8.54 9.89
C GLU A 232 25.24 -7.72 9.91
N ARG A 233 25.33 -6.47 9.42
CA ARG A 233 24.18 -5.56 9.38
C ARG A 233 24.17 -4.70 8.14
N ALA A 234 22.96 -4.36 7.69
CA ALA A 234 22.76 -3.36 6.64
C ALA A 234 21.54 -2.47 6.92
N PRO A 235 21.61 -1.18 6.59
CA PRO A 235 20.46 -0.29 6.72
C PRO A 235 19.36 -0.71 5.73
N ILE A 236 18.11 -0.68 6.19
CA ILE A 236 16.95 -0.91 5.32
C ILE A 236 16.58 0.43 4.65
N PRO A 237 16.44 0.48 3.31
CA PRO A 237 15.97 1.66 2.61
C PRO A 237 14.58 2.10 3.06
N VAL A 238 14.38 3.41 3.25
CA VAL A 238 13.11 3.97 3.77
C VAL A 238 11.93 3.82 2.79
N ASP A 239 12.20 3.53 1.52
CA ASP A 239 11.21 3.28 0.48
C ASP A 239 10.88 1.79 0.27
N LEU A 240 11.64 0.89 0.91
CA LEU A 240 11.36 -0.54 0.90
C LEU A 240 10.23 -0.85 1.88
N ALA A 241 9.12 -1.38 1.38
CA ALA A 241 8.01 -1.78 2.23
C ALA A 241 8.36 -3.05 3.04
N PRO A 242 7.80 -3.24 4.25
CA PRO A 242 8.10 -4.42 5.06
C PRO A 242 7.86 -5.77 4.37
N ASP A 243 6.81 -5.88 3.55
CA ASP A 243 6.49 -7.09 2.78
C ASP A 243 7.39 -7.30 1.55
N GLU A 244 8.13 -6.27 1.14
CA GLU A 244 9.15 -6.36 0.06
C GLU A 244 10.52 -6.78 0.62
N LEU A 245 10.70 -6.78 1.95
CA LEU A 245 11.91 -7.28 2.59
C LEU A 245 11.81 -8.81 2.75
N THR A 246 12.01 -9.53 1.64
CA THR A 246 12.14 -10.99 1.67
C THR A 246 13.49 -11.42 2.28
N ILE A 247 13.63 -12.70 2.58
CA ILE A 247 14.89 -13.29 3.05
C ILE A 247 16.01 -13.06 2.03
N GLU A 248 15.75 -13.26 0.74
CA GLU A 248 16.75 -13.02 -0.31
C GLU A 248 17.13 -11.54 -0.37
N LYS A 249 16.16 -10.63 -0.20
CA LYS A 249 16.43 -9.19 -0.20
C LYS A 249 17.23 -8.76 1.04
N ALA A 250 16.96 -9.36 2.19
CA ALA A 250 17.73 -9.15 3.40
C ALA A 250 19.19 -9.58 3.23
N GLU A 251 19.43 -10.77 2.68
CA GLU A 251 20.77 -11.27 2.37
C GLU A 251 21.51 -10.35 1.37
N GLU A 252 20.83 -9.88 0.32
CA GLU A 252 21.38 -8.92 -0.64
C GLU A 252 21.83 -7.63 0.05
N LEU A 253 20.98 -7.06 0.93
CA LEU A 253 21.30 -5.85 1.67
C LEU A 253 22.49 -6.06 2.61
N ILE A 254 22.51 -7.18 3.34
CA ILE A 254 23.60 -7.53 4.25
C ILE A 254 24.91 -7.66 3.48
N ALA A 255 24.92 -8.39 2.36
CA ALA A 255 26.09 -8.55 1.51
C ALA A 255 26.61 -7.18 0.98
N LEU A 256 25.70 -6.30 0.56
CA LEU A 256 26.06 -4.95 0.10
C LEU A 256 26.60 -4.06 1.25
N GLY A 257 26.10 -4.26 2.48
CA GLY A 257 26.55 -3.52 3.67
C GLY A 257 27.86 -4.05 4.26
N ALA A 258 28.09 -5.36 4.17
CA ALA A 258 29.26 -6.05 4.73
C ALA A 258 30.58 -5.64 4.06
N GLY A 259 30.53 -5.19 2.79
CA GLY A 259 31.71 -4.69 2.06
C GLY A 259 32.34 -3.40 2.62
N GLY A 260 31.69 -2.75 3.59
CA GLY A 260 32.18 -1.51 4.19
C GLY A 260 32.26 -0.34 3.20
N PRO A 261 32.88 0.79 3.59
CA PRO A 261 33.10 1.91 2.68
C PRO A 261 34.08 1.53 1.57
N ARG A 262 33.62 1.53 0.32
CA ARG A 262 34.50 1.33 -0.84
C ARG A 262 35.20 2.64 -1.20
N GLU A 263 36.52 2.66 -1.12
CA GLU A 263 37.33 3.81 -1.54
C GLU A 263 37.34 3.95 -3.07
N LEU A 264 36.97 5.13 -3.58
CA LEU A 264 36.98 5.44 -5.01
C LEU A 264 38.22 6.25 -5.42
N GLY A 265 38.90 6.89 -4.48
CA GLY A 265 40.08 7.73 -4.71
C GLY A 265 40.04 9.04 -3.94
N VAL A 266 40.93 9.97 -4.28
CA VAL A 266 41.08 11.27 -3.63
C VAL A 266 40.48 12.37 -4.50
N ASP A 267 39.73 13.28 -3.88
CA ASP A 267 39.24 14.49 -4.52
C ASP A 267 40.38 15.48 -4.81
N PRO A 268 40.61 15.91 -6.07
CA PRO A 268 41.69 16.83 -6.43
C PRO A 268 41.59 18.22 -5.77
N GLU A 269 40.37 18.69 -5.44
CA GLU A 269 40.18 20.02 -4.86
C GLU A 269 40.43 20.06 -3.36
N THR A 270 39.92 19.07 -2.62
CA THR A 270 40.00 19.05 -1.15
C THR A 270 41.10 18.13 -0.60
N GLY A 271 41.64 17.21 -1.39
CA GLY A 271 42.60 16.20 -0.94
C GLY A 271 42.00 15.11 -0.04
N LEU A 272 40.67 15.03 0.07
CA LEU A 272 39.97 14.05 0.90
C LEU A 272 39.59 12.79 0.11
N VAL A 273 39.57 11.64 0.77
CA VAL A 273 39.16 10.36 0.17
C VAL A 273 37.65 10.34 -0.05
N ILE A 274 37.20 9.82 -1.19
CA ILE A 274 35.79 9.60 -1.51
C ILE A 274 35.44 8.13 -1.28
N PHE A 275 34.37 7.90 -0.52
CA PHE A 275 33.85 6.58 -0.21
C PHE A 275 32.48 6.36 -0.86
N ALA A 276 32.22 5.16 -1.38
CA ALA A 276 30.89 4.69 -1.73
C ALA A 276 30.36 3.74 -0.65
N MET A 277 29.13 3.96 -0.19
CA MET A 277 28.53 3.25 0.94
C MET A 277 27.03 3.00 0.72
N SER A 278 26.48 2.01 1.42
CA SER A 278 25.04 1.77 1.51
C SER A 278 24.43 2.51 2.71
N GLY A 279 23.28 3.14 2.52
CA GLY A 279 22.60 3.95 3.54
C GLY A 279 21.08 3.78 3.53
N ARG A 280 20.40 4.38 4.53
CA ARG A 280 18.93 4.31 4.65
C ARG A 280 18.16 4.94 3.49
N PHE A 281 18.79 5.78 2.68
CA PHE A 281 18.19 6.41 1.51
C PHE A 281 18.70 5.80 0.19
N GLY A 282 19.29 4.60 0.27
CA GLY A 282 19.99 3.95 -0.83
C GLY A 282 21.49 4.21 -0.81
N PRO A 283 22.20 3.74 -1.86
CA PRO A 283 23.64 3.90 -1.98
C PRO A 283 24.02 5.38 -2.18
N PHE A 284 25.14 5.80 -1.58
CA PHE A 284 25.62 7.18 -1.63
C PHE A 284 27.14 7.25 -1.66
N VAL A 285 27.67 8.38 -2.13
CA VAL A 285 29.08 8.75 -2.01
C VAL A 285 29.27 9.80 -0.90
N GLN A 286 30.41 9.73 -0.21
CA GLN A 286 30.80 10.65 0.85
C GLN A 286 32.22 11.16 0.63
N LEU A 287 32.42 12.46 0.78
CA LEU A 287 33.73 13.11 0.79
C LEU A 287 34.31 13.15 2.21
N GLY A 288 35.41 12.45 2.42
CA GLY A 288 36.11 12.30 3.70
C GLY A 288 35.43 11.35 4.67
N GLU A 289 36.12 11.04 5.77
CA GLU A 289 35.56 10.28 6.87
C GLU A 289 34.65 11.14 7.77
N MET A 290 33.72 10.48 8.46
CA MET A 290 32.91 11.16 9.46
C MET A 290 33.72 11.30 10.75
N ALA A 291 34.36 12.46 10.97
CA ALA A 291 35.07 12.70 12.22
C ALA A 291 34.08 12.73 13.40
N GLU A 292 34.24 11.82 14.37
CA GLU A 292 33.31 11.62 15.51
C GLU A 292 33.01 12.89 16.33
N LYS A 293 33.88 13.90 16.27
CA LYS A 293 33.77 15.14 17.06
C LYS A 293 33.55 16.42 16.23
N SER A 294 33.36 16.30 14.91
CA SER A 294 33.12 17.47 14.05
C SER A 294 31.63 17.75 13.91
N LYS A 295 31.21 19.00 14.17
CA LYS A 295 29.85 19.49 13.84
C LYS A 295 29.58 19.59 12.33
N LYS A 296 30.62 19.53 11.49
CA LYS A 296 30.50 19.67 10.04
C LYS A 296 30.30 18.30 9.40
N LYS A 297 29.06 18.02 8.96
CA LYS A 297 28.73 16.78 8.25
C LYS A 297 29.54 16.70 6.94
N PRO A 298 30.12 15.53 6.61
CA PRO A 298 30.82 15.36 5.34
C PRO A 298 29.86 15.58 4.17
N LYS A 299 30.39 16.07 3.04
CA LYS A 299 29.59 16.24 1.83
C LYS A 299 29.18 14.86 1.32
N ARG A 300 27.89 14.68 1.05
CA ARG A 300 27.32 13.41 0.58
C ARG A 300 26.46 13.65 -0.64
N GLY A 301 26.36 12.65 -1.51
CA GLY A 301 25.36 12.63 -2.57
C GLY A 301 24.89 11.21 -2.85
N SER A 302 23.59 11.05 -3.01
CA SER A 302 22.99 9.77 -3.38
C SER A 302 23.41 9.37 -4.80
N LEU A 303 23.66 8.08 -5.00
CA LEU A 303 23.86 7.53 -6.34
C LEU A 303 22.60 7.72 -7.19
N LEU A 304 22.81 7.88 -8.50
CA LEU A 304 21.74 8.02 -9.49
C LEU A 304 21.15 6.65 -9.84
N ALA A 305 19.96 6.64 -10.45
CA ALA A 305 19.29 5.41 -10.84
C ALA A 305 20.18 4.56 -11.77
N GLY A 306 20.39 3.30 -11.38
CA GLY A 306 21.21 2.34 -12.14
C GLY A 306 22.70 2.36 -11.78
N MET A 307 23.19 3.33 -11.00
CA MET A 307 24.55 3.28 -10.46
C MET A 307 24.62 2.32 -9.27
N THR A 308 25.70 1.54 -9.17
CA THR A 308 25.95 0.64 -8.04
C THR A 308 27.24 0.99 -7.32
N ILE A 309 27.36 0.58 -6.05
CA ILE A 309 28.57 0.78 -5.25
C ILE A 309 29.78 0.12 -5.92
N ASP A 310 29.59 -0.99 -6.64
CA ASP A 310 30.67 -1.75 -7.30
C ASP A 310 31.09 -1.20 -8.67
N SER A 311 30.21 -0.47 -9.35
CA SER A 311 30.48 0.06 -10.70
C SER A 311 30.88 1.53 -10.73
N ILE A 312 30.54 2.31 -9.71
CA ILE A 312 30.77 3.76 -9.70
C ILE A 312 32.25 4.13 -9.80
N THR A 313 32.54 5.13 -10.63
CA THR A 313 33.89 5.68 -10.82
C THR A 313 34.11 6.97 -10.03
N LEU A 314 35.38 7.32 -9.78
CA LEU A 314 35.76 8.59 -9.14
C LEU A 314 35.18 9.81 -9.87
N ALA A 315 35.20 9.80 -11.21
CA ALA A 315 34.69 10.91 -12.01
C ALA A 315 33.17 11.11 -11.86
N GLU A 316 32.41 10.02 -11.74
CA GLU A 316 30.97 10.07 -11.48
C GLU A 316 30.67 10.50 -10.05
N ALA A 317 31.44 10.01 -9.08
CA ALA A 317 31.32 10.42 -7.68
C ALA A 317 31.56 11.92 -7.50
N LEU A 318 32.57 12.49 -8.18
CA LEU A 318 32.83 13.94 -8.18
C LEU A 318 31.67 14.74 -8.79
N LYS A 319 31.05 14.24 -9.86
CA LYS A 319 29.84 14.86 -10.43
C LYS A 319 28.70 14.86 -9.42
N ILE A 320 28.44 13.74 -8.74
CA ILE A 320 27.40 13.66 -7.71
C ILE A 320 27.69 14.61 -6.54
N LEU A 321 28.95 14.64 -6.07
CA LEU A 321 29.40 15.52 -5.00
C LEU A 321 29.42 17.00 -5.41
N SER A 322 29.32 17.34 -6.70
CA SER A 322 29.13 18.73 -7.15
C SER A 322 27.73 19.27 -6.85
N LEU A 323 26.74 18.39 -6.57
CA LEU A 323 25.41 18.80 -6.17
C LEU A 323 25.40 19.28 -4.70
N PRO A 324 24.58 20.28 -4.33
CA PRO A 324 23.66 21.08 -5.16
C PRO A 324 24.38 21.97 -6.18
N ARG A 325 23.91 22.00 -7.44
CA ARG A 325 24.48 22.84 -8.50
C ARG A 325 23.62 24.09 -8.70
N THR A 326 24.22 25.27 -8.59
CA THR A 326 23.58 26.52 -8.99
C THR A 326 23.50 26.59 -10.52
N VAL A 327 22.29 26.61 -11.06
CA VAL A 327 22.02 26.70 -12.52
C VAL A 327 22.20 28.14 -13.00
N GLY A 328 21.80 29.10 -12.17
CA GLY A 328 21.95 30.53 -12.41
C GLY A 328 20.97 31.35 -11.56
N VAL A 329 20.80 32.62 -11.94
CA VAL A 329 19.87 33.55 -11.30
C VAL A 329 18.76 33.86 -12.31
N ASP A 330 17.52 33.89 -11.85
CA ASP A 330 16.38 34.25 -12.71
C ASP A 330 16.37 35.76 -13.03
N SER A 331 15.46 36.14 -13.92
CA SER A 331 15.18 37.55 -14.25
C SER A 331 14.81 38.46 -13.05
N HIS A 332 14.48 37.91 -11.89
CA HIS A 332 14.13 38.64 -10.66
C HIS A 332 15.20 38.57 -9.56
N GLY A 333 16.40 38.04 -9.84
CA GLY A 333 17.50 37.98 -8.87
C GLY A 333 17.46 36.78 -7.91
N THR A 334 16.57 35.81 -8.11
CA THR A 334 16.44 34.60 -7.29
C THR A 334 17.29 33.46 -7.84
N GLU A 335 18.10 32.83 -7.00
CA GLU A 335 18.93 31.68 -7.37
C GLU A 335 18.10 30.44 -7.69
N ILE A 336 18.48 29.76 -8.78
CA ILE A 336 17.94 28.47 -9.18
C ILE A 336 19.00 27.40 -8.94
N VAL A 337 18.65 26.39 -8.14
CA VAL A 337 19.55 25.30 -7.75
C VAL A 337 18.95 23.97 -8.22
N ALA A 338 19.77 23.11 -8.82
CA ALA A 338 19.43 21.74 -9.15
C ALA A 338 19.92 20.80 -8.03
N LEU A 339 19.02 19.95 -7.55
CA LEU A 339 19.26 19.01 -6.44
C LEU A 339 18.72 17.62 -6.79
N ASN A 340 19.36 16.59 -6.23
CA ASN A 340 18.82 15.24 -6.22
C ASN A 340 18.25 14.93 -4.83
N GLY A 341 16.94 14.69 -4.75
CA GLY A 341 16.23 14.43 -3.49
C GLY A 341 15.73 12.99 -3.38
N ARG A 342 15.03 12.68 -2.28
CA ARG A 342 14.42 11.36 -2.04
C ARG A 342 13.49 10.91 -3.18
N TYR A 343 12.79 11.84 -3.82
CA TYR A 343 11.81 11.56 -4.88
C TYR A 343 12.37 11.78 -6.30
N GLY A 344 13.71 11.87 -6.43
CA GLY A 344 14.40 12.11 -7.68
C GLY A 344 14.85 13.55 -7.89
N PRO A 345 15.26 13.90 -9.13
CA PRO A 345 15.86 15.18 -9.47
C PRO A 345 14.83 16.32 -9.45
N TYR A 346 15.20 17.47 -8.91
CA TYR A 346 14.34 18.65 -8.87
C TYR A 346 15.12 19.96 -8.90
N LEU A 347 14.45 21.02 -9.35
CA LEU A 347 14.89 22.40 -9.25
C LEU A 347 14.25 23.07 -8.04
N GLN A 348 15.02 23.94 -7.40
CA GLN A 348 14.55 24.82 -6.33
C GLN A 348 14.87 26.27 -6.69
N LYS A 349 13.88 27.14 -6.52
CA LYS A 349 13.95 28.60 -6.68
C LYS A 349 13.29 29.24 -5.47
N GLY A 350 14.10 29.66 -4.49
CA GLY A 350 13.61 30.11 -3.19
C GLY A 350 12.78 29.03 -2.48
N THR A 351 11.48 29.29 -2.29
CA THR A 351 10.52 28.32 -1.72
C THR A 351 9.80 27.48 -2.77
N ASP A 352 9.98 27.78 -4.06
CA ASP A 352 9.36 27.03 -5.14
C ASP A 352 10.24 25.84 -5.58
N SER A 353 9.64 24.68 -5.79
CA SER A 353 10.31 23.47 -6.26
C SER A 353 9.55 22.83 -7.43
N ARG A 354 10.31 22.26 -8.37
CA ARG A 354 9.79 21.58 -9.59
C ARG A 354 10.59 20.31 -9.85
N THR A 355 9.93 19.19 -10.04
CA THR A 355 10.57 17.91 -10.40
C THR A 355 11.08 17.96 -11.84
N LEU A 356 12.25 17.36 -12.08
CA LEU A 356 12.83 17.16 -13.41
C LEU A 356 12.43 15.80 -13.97
N ASP A 357 12.40 15.68 -15.30
CA ASP A 357 11.97 14.44 -15.94
C ASP A 357 13.05 13.36 -15.89
N SER A 358 14.32 13.79 -15.98
CA SER A 358 15.50 12.92 -16.02
C SER A 358 16.63 13.38 -15.10
N GLU A 359 17.45 12.45 -14.62
CA GLU A 359 18.62 12.74 -13.79
C GLU A 359 19.74 13.45 -14.58
N GLY A 360 19.80 13.23 -15.90
CA GLY A 360 20.76 13.90 -16.78
C GLY A 360 20.57 15.43 -16.83
N GLU A 361 19.35 15.91 -16.58
CA GLU A 361 19.05 17.34 -16.52
C GLU A 361 19.70 18.03 -15.32
N LEU A 362 20.02 17.31 -14.23
CA LEU A 362 20.73 17.87 -13.08
C LEU A 362 22.04 18.56 -13.48
N PHE A 363 22.70 18.04 -14.52
CA PHE A 363 24.00 18.51 -14.98
C PHE A 363 23.94 19.30 -16.29
N THR A 364 22.81 19.32 -16.97
CA THR A 364 22.72 19.91 -18.33
C THR A 364 21.69 21.02 -18.44
N ILE A 365 20.76 21.15 -17.49
CA ILE A 365 19.71 22.17 -17.55
C ILE A 365 20.29 23.58 -17.52
N THR A 366 19.74 24.44 -18.37
CA THR A 366 20.10 25.85 -18.50
C THR A 366 19.11 26.74 -17.76
N VAL A 367 19.47 28.01 -17.52
CA VAL A 367 18.57 28.99 -16.90
C VAL A 367 17.26 29.11 -17.68
N ALA A 368 17.31 29.20 -19.01
CA ALA A 368 16.12 29.28 -19.87
C ALA A 368 15.22 28.02 -19.75
N GLY A 369 15.83 26.83 -19.67
CA GLY A 369 15.08 25.58 -19.45
C GLY A 369 14.42 25.53 -18.07
N ALA A 370 15.13 25.97 -17.03
CA ALA A 370 14.58 26.07 -15.69
C ALA A 370 13.43 27.07 -15.60
N GLU A 371 13.57 28.26 -16.20
CA GLU A 371 12.51 29.28 -16.25
C GLU A 371 11.25 28.76 -16.95
N ALA A 372 11.39 27.98 -18.03
CA ALA A 372 10.25 27.36 -18.71
C ALA A 372 9.49 26.38 -17.80
N ILE A 373 10.20 25.60 -16.98
CA ILE A 373 9.58 24.67 -16.02
C ILE A 373 8.87 25.44 -14.89
N PHE A 374 9.46 26.54 -14.41
CA PHE A 374 8.82 27.37 -13.38
C PHE A 374 7.63 28.18 -13.91
N ALA A 375 7.63 28.56 -15.19
CA ALA A 375 6.53 29.26 -15.84
C ALA A 375 5.25 28.41 -15.93
N VAL A 376 5.39 27.08 -15.91
CA VAL A 376 4.23 26.18 -15.82
C VAL A 376 3.63 26.29 -14.41
N PRO A 377 2.36 26.71 -14.27
CA PRO A 377 1.73 26.87 -12.97
C PRO A 377 1.64 25.53 -12.24
N LYS A 378 1.86 25.53 -10.92
CA LYS A 378 1.65 24.35 -10.07
C LYS A 378 0.21 23.89 -10.22
N ARG A 379 0.01 22.69 -10.79
CA ARG A 379 -1.27 21.99 -10.65
C ARG A 379 -1.42 21.63 -9.16
N LYS A 380 -2.35 22.28 -8.47
CA LYS A 380 -2.79 21.84 -7.14
C LYS A 380 -3.50 20.49 -7.31
N GLY A 381 -2.86 19.42 -6.86
CA GLY A 381 -3.42 18.07 -6.82
C GLY A 381 -2.78 17.10 -7.82
N ARG A 382 -2.41 15.92 -7.30
CA ARG A 382 -1.71 14.78 -7.94
C ARG A 382 -0.21 14.97 -8.22
N ALA A 383 0.59 14.73 -7.17
CA ALA A 383 1.95 14.22 -7.33
C ALA A 383 1.96 12.77 -6.79
N GLY A 384 2.03 11.81 -7.71
CA GLY A 384 2.03 10.38 -7.43
C GLY A 384 1.52 9.59 -8.64
N GLY A 385 2.33 9.47 -9.69
CA GLY A 385 2.07 8.58 -10.82
C GLY A 385 2.65 9.07 -12.14
N LYS A 386 3.86 8.60 -12.50
CA LYS A 386 4.30 8.64 -13.91
C LYS A 386 3.48 7.59 -14.68
N TRP A 387 2.47 8.02 -15.44
CA TRP A 387 1.95 7.22 -16.55
C TRP A 387 2.57 7.75 -17.84
N ALA A 388 3.40 6.93 -18.48
CA ALA A 388 3.90 7.21 -19.81
C ALA A 388 2.73 7.28 -20.80
N LYS A 389 2.37 8.48 -21.27
CA LYS A 389 1.41 8.65 -22.36
C LYS A 389 1.98 8.02 -23.63
N LYS A 390 1.53 6.81 -23.98
CA LYS A 390 1.60 6.32 -25.35
C LYS A 390 0.69 7.20 -26.21
N LYS A 391 1.25 7.88 -27.21
CA LYS A 391 0.49 8.68 -28.19
C LYS A 391 -0.55 7.79 -28.90
N PRO A 392 -1.76 8.29 -29.17
CA PRO A 392 -2.71 7.58 -30.03
C PRO A 392 -2.17 7.60 -31.47
N GLY A 393 -1.84 6.43 -31.99
CA GLY A 393 -1.49 6.26 -33.40
C GLY A 393 -2.71 6.54 -34.27
N ALA A 394 -2.55 7.48 -35.21
CA ALA A 394 -3.53 7.81 -36.23
C ALA A 394 -3.92 6.56 -37.04
N LYS A 395 -5.24 6.34 -37.20
CA LYS A 395 -5.78 5.38 -38.17
C LYS A 395 -5.57 5.94 -39.57
N THR A 396 -4.64 5.37 -40.31
CA THR A 396 -4.61 5.49 -41.77
C THR A 396 -5.14 4.20 -42.37
N THR A 397 -6.25 4.34 -43.08
CA THR A 397 -6.83 3.35 -43.97
C THR A 397 -5.87 3.06 -45.11
N GLU A 398 -5.42 1.82 -45.28
CA GLU A 398 -5.05 1.32 -46.60
C GLU A 398 -5.19 -0.20 -46.72
N ARG A 399 -5.79 -0.59 -47.85
CA ARG A 399 -6.02 -1.95 -48.32
C ARG A 399 -4.68 -2.54 -48.79
N GLY A 400 -4.41 -3.82 -48.47
CA GLY A 400 -3.44 -4.58 -49.27
C GLY A 400 -2.83 -5.82 -48.60
N GLY A 401 -3.17 -7.00 -49.14
CA GLY A 401 -2.21 -8.10 -49.38
C GLY A 401 -1.71 -8.90 -48.18
N LYS A 402 -2.46 -9.94 -47.78
CA LYS A 402 -2.01 -10.97 -46.83
C LYS A 402 -1.11 -12.00 -47.54
N LYS A 403 0.21 -11.98 -47.31
CA LYS A 403 1.09 -13.14 -47.57
C LYS A 403 0.99 -14.10 -46.38
N ARG A 404 0.55 -15.33 -46.65
CA ARG A 404 0.41 -16.43 -45.68
C ARG A 404 1.78 -17.04 -45.41
N SER A 405 2.27 -16.99 -44.16
CA SER A 405 3.19 -17.99 -43.64
C SER A 405 2.37 -19.04 -42.88
N ARG A 406 2.59 -20.31 -43.22
CA ARG A 406 1.95 -21.48 -42.62
C ARG A 406 2.79 -21.91 -41.41
N SER A 407 2.21 -21.89 -40.22
CA SER A 407 2.61 -22.74 -39.10
C SER A 407 1.33 -23.33 -38.50
N GLY A 408 1.30 -24.66 -38.37
CA GLY A 408 0.10 -25.48 -38.20
C GLY A 408 -0.76 -25.11 -37.01
N ALA A 409 -2.06 -24.92 -37.26
CA ALA A 409 -3.09 -24.88 -36.25
C ALA A 409 -3.48 -26.32 -35.87
N PRO A 410 -3.71 -26.63 -34.58
CA PRO A 410 -4.42 -27.85 -34.21
C PRO A 410 -5.89 -27.70 -34.64
N ALA A 411 -6.52 -28.83 -34.97
CA ALA A 411 -7.93 -28.87 -35.39
C ALA A 411 -8.85 -28.32 -34.28
N LEU A 412 -9.76 -27.41 -34.66
CA LEU A 412 -10.75 -26.80 -33.79
C LEU A 412 -11.87 -27.80 -33.55
N GLY A 413 -12.07 -28.22 -32.30
CA GLY A 413 -13.18 -29.07 -31.89
C GLY A 413 -14.48 -28.27 -31.70
N THR A 414 -15.61 -28.96 -31.80
CA THR A 414 -16.95 -28.46 -31.47
C THR A 414 -17.24 -28.67 -29.99
N ALA A 415 -17.72 -27.64 -29.28
CA ALA A 415 -18.18 -27.75 -27.90
C ALA A 415 -19.72 -27.69 -27.87
N ARG A 416 -20.34 -28.31 -26.86
CA ARG A 416 -21.80 -28.37 -26.73
C ARG A 416 -22.26 -27.65 -25.47
N VAL A 417 -23.30 -26.83 -25.57
CA VAL A 417 -23.89 -26.14 -24.42
C VAL A 417 -24.63 -27.18 -23.57
N VAL A 418 -24.31 -27.27 -22.27
CA VAL A 418 -24.99 -28.18 -21.33
C VAL A 418 -25.59 -27.37 -20.18
N ALA A 419 -26.85 -27.67 -19.86
CA ALA A 419 -27.60 -26.93 -18.86
C ALA A 419 -27.28 -27.36 -17.42
N LYS A 420 -26.98 -26.38 -16.56
CA LYS A 420 -27.23 -26.45 -15.11
C LYS A 420 -27.78 -25.11 -14.65
N GLY A 421 -29.10 -24.93 -14.76
CA GLY A 421 -29.79 -23.76 -14.21
C GLY A 421 -30.03 -23.91 -12.71
N THR A 422 -29.40 -23.06 -11.89
CA THR A 422 -30.02 -22.62 -10.63
C THR A 422 -30.50 -21.20 -10.81
N SER A 423 -31.76 -21.03 -11.20
CA SER A 423 -32.42 -19.72 -11.08
C SER A 423 -32.69 -19.47 -9.60
N LYS A 424 -31.81 -18.76 -8.90
CA LYS A 424 -32.13 -18.24 -7.57
C LYS A 424 -32.98 -16.98 -7.78
N LYS A 425 -34.31 -17.16 -7.83
CA LYS A 425 -35.26 -16.07 -7.57
C LYS A 425 -34.98 -15.56 -6.17
N ALA A 426 -34.24 -14.45 -6.05
CA ALA A 426 -34.13 -13.70 -4.81
C ALA A 426 -35.51 -13.07 -4.55
N ARG A 427 -36.34 -13.76 -3.77
CA ARG A 427 -37.60 -13.21 -3.25
C ARG A 427 -37.29 -12.44 -1.97
N ALA A 428 -37.51 -11.14 -2.03
CA ALA A 428 -37.74 -10.31 -0.85
C ALA A 428 -38.90 -10.90 -0.04
N ALA A 429 -38.59 -11.38 1.16
CA ALA A 429 -39.53 -11.67 2.23
C ALA A 429 -38.78 -11.55 3.57
N ARG A 430 -38.45 -10.31 3.93
CA ARG A 430 -38.11 -9.92 5.30
C ARG A 430 -39.04 -8.76 5.68
N GLU A 431 -40.32 -9.09 5.82
CA GLU A 431 -41.34 -8.27 6.46
C GLU A 431 -42.59 -9.15 6.62
N ALA A 432 -42.64 -9.89 7.73
CA ALA A 432 -43.83 -10.48 8.38
C ALA A 432 -43.41 -11.71 9.23
N SER A 433 -42.63 -11.48 10.29
CA SER A 433 -42.50 -12.41 11.43
C SER A 433 -41.86 -11.69 12.64
N VAL A 434 -42.36 -10.51 12.99
CA VAL A 434 -42.19 -9.91 14.32
C VAL A 434 -43.47 -9.15 14.64
N LYS A 435 -44.54 -9.90 14.94
CA LYS A 435 -45.74 -9.40 15.64
C LYS A 435 -46.57 -10.59 16.11
N ALA A 436 -46.07 -11.28 17.13
CA ALA A 436 -46.85 -12.15 18.00
C ALA A 436 -45.98 -12.55 19.20
N ASN A 437 -45.83 -11.63 20.15
CA ASN A 437 -45.77 -11.95 21.58
C ASN A 437 -45.50 -10.67 22.35
N LEU A 438 -46.58 -10.03 22.81
CA LEU A 438 -46.64 -9.13 23.95
C LEU A 438 -48.12 -9.07 24.33
N ASP A 439 -48.59 -10.09 25.06
CA ASP A 439 -49.80 -10.00 25.86
C ASP A 439 -49.38 -9.95 27.33
N PRO A 440 -49.45 -8.79 27.99
CA PRO A 440 -49.08 -8.62 29.39
C PRO A 440 -50.31 -8.80 30.29
N THR A 441 -50.94 -9.98 30.31
CA THR A 441 -51.94 -10.31 31.33
C THR A 441 -51.93 -11.77 31.76
N ARG A 442 -51.02 -12.15 32.67
CA ARG A 442 -51.34 -13.15 33.72
C ARG A 442 -50.35 -13.10 34.88
N ARG A 443 -50.80 -12.45 35.95
CA ARG A 443 -50.30 -12.64 37.31
C ARG A 443 -50.67 -14.04 37.81
N SER A 444 -49.82 -14.50 38.73
CA SER A 444 -50.09 -15.30 39.93
C SER A 444 -49.89 -16.82 39.87
N SER A 445 -48.86 -17.22 40.63
CA SER A 445 -48.95 -18.09 41.82
C SER A 445 -48.42 -19.52 41.71
N ARG A 446 -47.68 -19.86 42.79
CA ARG A 446 -47.36 -21.19 43.37
C ARG A 446 -46.18 -21.93 42.73
N SER A 447 -45.01 -21.99 43.38
CA SER A 447 -44.62 -22.73 44.61
C SER A 447 -44.40 -24.22 44.37
N GLY A 448 -43.23 -24.73 44.77
CA GLY A 448 -43.09 -26.11 45.24
C GLY A 448 -42.08 -26.99 44.51
N ASP A 449 -40.96 -27.17 45.21
CA ASP A 449 -40.21 -28.42 45.39
C ASP A 449 -39.31 -29.04 44.31
N ASN A 450 -38.12 -29.32 44.83
CA ASN A 450 -36.97 -30.14 44.39
C ASN A 450 -37.34 -31.64 44.26
N PRO A 451 -36.47 -32.57 43.81
CA PRO A 451 -35.02 -32.66 44.07
C PRO A 451 -34.09 -32.43 42.86
#